data_AF-C0HM74-F1
#
_entry.id   AF-C0HM74-F1
#
_cell.length_a   1.000
_cell.length_b   1.000
_cell.length_c   1.000
_cell.angle_alpha   90.00
_cell.angle_beta   90.00
_cell.angle_gamma   90.00
#
_symmetry.space_group_name_H-M   'P 1'
#
loop_
_entity.id
_entity.type
_entity.pdbx_description
1 polymer ?
#
loop_
_entity_poly.entity_id
_entity_poly.type
_entity_poly.pdbx_seq_one_letter_code
_entity_poly.pdbx_strand_id
1 'polypeptide(L)' 'IFINVKCSLPQQCLRPCKDRFGQHAGGKCINGKCKCYP' A
#
# COMPACT_ATOMS: atom_id res chain seq x y z
N ILE A 1 -4.98 6.25 2.09
CA ILE A 1 -4.70 5.98 3.51
C ILE A 1 -3.25 5.53 3.64
N PHE A 2 -2.42 6.24 4.40
CA PHE A 2 -1.04 5.83 4.62
C PHE A 2 -0.98 4.68 5.62
N ILE A 3 -0.19 3.66 5.32
CA ILE A 3 0.12 2.56 6.23
C ILE A 3 1.61 2.61 6.59
N ASN A 4 1.96 2.12 7.80
CA ASN A 4 3.34 2.13 8.28
C ASN A 4 4.16 0.98 7.67
N VAL A 5 4.13 0.87 6.34
CA VAL A 5 4.93 -0.09 5.57
C VAL A 5 5.89 0.71 4.72
N LYS A 6 7.19 0.47 4.94
CA LYS A 6 8.25 1.02 4.09
C LYS A 6 8.20 0.35 2.73
N CYS A 7 8.39 1.15 1.69
CA CYS A 7 8.41 0.67 0.32
C CYS A 7 9.44 1.44 -0.51
N SER A 8 9.95 0.77 -1.53
CA SER A 8 10.75 1.34 -2.60
C SER A 8 10.02 1.22 -3.94
N LEU A 9 9.16 0.20 -4.08
CA LEU A 9 8.39 -0.09 -5.29
C LEU A 9 6.88 -0.04 -4.99
N PRO A 10 6.04 0.41 -5.95
CA PRO A 10 4.58 0.47 -5.75
C PRO A 10 3.95 -0.90 -5.45
N GLN A 11 4.46 -1.96 -6.08
CA GLN A 11 3.93 -3.32 -5.93
C GLN A 11 4.10 -3.88 -4.50
N GLN A 12 5.09 -3.39 -3.74
CA GLN A 12 5.29 -3.78 -2.33
C GLN A 12 4.11 -3.33 -1.46
N CYS A 13 3.35 -2.33 -1.90
CA CYS A 13 2.18 -1.83 -1.20
C CYS A 13 0.90 -2.58 -1.53
N LEU A 14 0.80 -3.24 -2.69
CA LEU A 14 -0.42 -3.92 -3.11
C LEU A 14 -0.85 -4.98 -2.11
N ARG A 15 0.07 -5.87 -1.73
CA ARG A 15 -0.22 -6.97 -0.79
C ARG A 15 -0.65 -6.46 0.60
N PRO A 16 0.09 -5.57 1.29
CA PRO A 16 -0.32 -5.05 2.60
C PRO A 16 -1.55 -4.14 2.54
N CYS A 17 -1.79 -3.43 1.42
CA CYS A 17 -3.03 -2.68 1.25
C CYS A 17 -4.22 -3.63 1.10
N LYS A 18 -4.09 -4.71 0.31
CA LYS A 18 -5.15 -5.71 0.14
C LYS A 18 -5.45 -6.49 1.41
N ASP A 19 -4.42 -6.78 2.20
CA ASP A 19 -4.56 -7.45 3.49
C ASP A 19 -5.39 -6.62 4.49
N ARG A 20 -5.19 -5.30 4.51
CA ARG A 20 -5.93 -4.40 5.41
C ARG A 20 -7.31 -3.97 4.92
N PHE A 21 -7.45 -3.71 3.61
CA PHE A 21 -8.62 -3.03 3.06
C PHE A 21 -9.45 -3.91 2.11
N GLY A 22 -9.00 -5.15 1.84
CA GLY A 22 -9.67 -6.09 0.94
C GLY A 22 -9.03 -6.17 -0.45
N GLN A 23 -9.40 -7.20 -1.22
CA GLN A 23 -8.74 -7.52 -2.50
C GLN A 23 -8.78 -6.42 -3.55
N HIS A 24 -9.77 -5.52 -3.47
CA HIS A 24 -9.95 -4.38 -4.39
C HIS A 24 -9.02 -3.20 -4.07
N ALA A 25 -8.39 -3.22 -2.90
CA ALA A 25 -7.56 -2.10 -2.48
C ALA A 25 -6.33 -1.94 -3.39
N GLY A 26 -6.16 -0.72 -3.88
CA GLY A 26 -4.95 -0.28 -4.54
C GLY A 26 -3.87 0.10 -3.54
N GLY A 27 -2.61 0.09 -4.00
CA GLY A 27 -1.47 0.53 -3.20
C GLY A 27 -0.43 1.19 -4.08
N LYS A 28 0.09 2.35 -3.64
CA LYS A 28 1.26 3.01 -4.24
C LYS A 28 2.30 3.31 -3.18
N CYS A 29 3.56 3.35 -3.58
CA CYS A 29 4.63 3.83 -2.72
C CYS A 29 4.82 5.33 -2.91
N ILE A 30 4.72 6.11 -1.82
CA ILE A 30 4.90 7.56 -1.84
C ILE A 30 5.83 7.96 -0.69
N ASN A 31 6.94 8.62 -1.04
CA ASN A 31 7.96 9.08 -0.08
C ASN A 31 8.45 7.97 0.87
N GLY A 32 8.68 6.77 0.32
CA GLY A 32 9.15 5.60 1.08
C GLY A 32 8.09 4.92 1.94
N LYS A 33 6.81 5.34 1.91
CA LYS A 33 5.70 4.74 2.65
C LYS A 33 4.56 4.33 1.73
N CYS A 34 3.90 3.24 2.08
CA CYS A 34 2.73 2.79 1.32
C CYS A 34 1.51 3.65 1.58
N LYS A 35 0.89 4.13 0.49
CA LYS A 35 -0.43 4.75 0.46
C LYS A 35 -1.42 3.80 -0.21
N CYS A 36 -2.38 3.32 0.57
CA CYS A 36 -3.47 2.47 0.12
C CYS A 36 -4.68 3.29 -0.35
N TYR A 37 -5.44 2.71 -1.26
CA TYR A 37 -6.69 3.23 -1.79
C TYR A 37 -7.71 2.10 -1.63
N PRO A 38 -8.46 2.04 -0.51
CA PRO A 38 -9.58 1.10 -0.37
C PRO A 38 -10.62 1.34 -1.47
#